data_AF-A0A948RBM2-F1
#
_entry.id   AF-A0A948RBM2-F1
#
_cell.length_a   1.000
_cell.length_b   1.000
_cell.length_c   1.000
_cell.angle_alpha   90.00
_cell.angle_beta   90.00
_cell.angle_gamma   90.00
#
_symmetry.space_group_name_H-M   'P 1'
#
loop_
_entity.id
_entity.type
_entity.pdbx_description
1 polymer ?
#
loop_
_entity_poly.entity_id
_entity_poly.type
_entity_poly.pdbx_seq_one_letter_code
_entity_poly.pdbx_strand_id
1 'polypeptide(L)' 'MKVVLEFLAQNAEVVPAPPLPEQVCEDPDDDKFLACALAGRNKVIVSGDKHLLDVSGYQKIEVLKPRKFVTKYLE' A
#
# COMPACT_ATOMS: atom_id res chain seq x y z
N MET A 1 16.42 10.35 -6.16
CA MET A 1 16.00 9.55 -4.99
C MET A 1 15.86 10.39 -3.71
N LYS A 2 16.85 11.21 -3.32
CA LYS A 2 16.74 12.08 -2.11
C LYS A 2 15.50 12.98 -2.07
N VAL A 3 15.21 13.70 -3.15
CA VAL A 3 14.06 14.64 -3.22
C VAL A 3 12.72 13.95 -2.95
N VAL A 4 12.53 12.71 -3.42
CA VAL A 4 11.29 11.96 -3.20
C VAL A 4 11.15 11.55 -1.74
N LEU A 5 12.24 11.07 -1.11
CA LEU A 5 12.22 10.68 0.29
C LEU A 5 11.98 11.88 1.21
N GLU A 6 12.59 13.03 0.91
CA GLU A 6 12.35 14.28 1.66
C GLU A 6 10.89 14.73 1.54
N PHE A 7 10.32 14.69 0.34
CA PHE A 7 8.91 15.00 0.12
C PHE A 7 7.99 14.08 0.93
N LEU A 8 8.24 12.76 0.91
CA LEU A 8 7.47 11.80 1.71
C LEU A 8 7.62 12.04 3.21
N ALA A 9 8.84 12.30 3.69
CA ALA A 9 9.08 12.56 5.11
C ALA A 9 8.33 13.81 5.63
N GLN A 10 8.08 14.79 4.76
CA GLN A 10 7.35 16.01 5.12
C GLN A 10 5.82 15.88 4.98
N ASN A 11 5.33 15.00 4.11
CA ASN A 11 3.91 14.96 3.73
C ASN A 11 3.19 13.65 4.12
N ALA A 12 3.91 12.62 4.56
CA ALA A 12 3.34 11.35 4.99
C ALA A 12 3.14 11.31 6.50
N GLU A 13 2.14 10.52 6.94
CA GLU A 13 1.99 10.14 8.33
C GLU A 13 2.77 8.84 8.59
N VAL A 14 3.64 8.84 9.62
CA VAL A 14 4.36 7.64 10.05
C VAL A 14 3.53 6.90 11.08
N VAL A 15 3.13 5.68 10.75
CA VAL A 15 2.29 4.84 11.63
C VAL A 15 3.05 3.58 12.07
N PRO A 16 2.89 3.13 13.33
CA PRO A 16 3.32 1.80 13.72
C PRO A 16 2.40 0.76 13.06
N ALA A 17 2.96 -0.10 12.22
CA ALA A 17 2.24 -1.16 11.52
C ALA A 17 2.67 -2.53 12.07
N PRO A 18 1.93 -3.13 13.02
CA PRO A 18 2.22 -4.48 13.48
C PRO A 18 1.98 -5.50 12.35
N PRO A 19 2.64 -6.67 12.38
CA PRO A 19 2.39 -7.74 11.41
C PRO A 19 0.91 -8.14 11.37
N LEU A 20 0.47 -8.62 10.21
CA LEU A 20 -0.86 -9.20 10.06
C LEU A 20 -1.00 -10.48 10.91
N PRO A 21 -2.22 -10.82 11.37
CA PRO A 21 -2.46 -12.03 12.17
C PRO A 21 -2.24 -13.33 11.38
N GLU A 22 -2.28 -13.26 10.06
CA GLU A 22 -2.07 -14.38 9.13
C GLU A 22 -1.38 -13.87 7.87
N GLN A 23 -0.72 -14.79 7.15
CA GLN A 23 -0.13 -14.49 5.87
C GLN A 23 -1.22 -14.25 4.82
N VAL A 24 -1.13 -13.16 4.06
CA VAL A 24 -2.10 -12.83 3.01
C VAL A 24 -1.48 -12.89 1.63
N CYS A 25 -0.31 -12.28 1.45
CA CYS A 25 0.46 -12.32 0.22
C CYS A 25 1.15 -13.67 0.02
N GLU A 26 1.39 -14.05 -1.23
CA GLU A 26 2.20 -15.23 -1.57
C GLU A 26 3.63 -15.09 -1.03
N ASP A 27 4.22 -13.89 -1.17
CA ASP A 27 5.44 -13.48 -0.48
C ASP A 27 5.10 -12.87 0.89
N PRO A 28 5.48 -13.51 2.02
CA PRO A 28 5.24 -12.98 3.36
C PRO A 28 5.82 -11.58 3.59
N ASP A 29 6.88 -11.19 2.86
CA ASP A 29 7.52 -9.89 3.02
C ASP A 29 6.64 -8.73 2.49
N ASP A 30 5.60 -9.03 1.70
CA ASP A 30 4.67 -8.03 1.15
C ASP A 30 3.52 -7.69 2.10
N ASP A 31 3.22 -8.53 3.10
CA ASP A 31 2.14 -8.28 4.06
C ASP A 31 2.32 -6.97 4.84
N LYS A 32 3.56 -6.49 4.97
CA LYS A 32 3.87 -5.19 5.60
C LYS A 32 3.14 -4.02 4.91
N PHE A 33 2.88 -4.11 3.61
CA PHE A 33 2.19 -3.05 2.87
C PHE A 33 0.69 -3.03 3.20
N LEU A 34 0.06 -4.19 3.34
CA LEU A 34 -1.32 -4.32 3.81
C LEU A 34 -1.45 -3.90 5.27
N ALA A 35 -0.52 -4.31 6.14
CA ALA A 35 -0.47 -3.88 7.53
C ALA A 35 -0.35 -2.35 7.66
N CYS A 36 0.52 -1.73 6.87
CA CYS A 36 0.67 -0.28 6.82
C CYS A 36 -0.63 0.42 6.36
N ALA A 37 -1.28 -0.11 5.33
CA ALA A 37 -2.55 0.43 4.85
C ALA A 37 -3.65 0.34 5.94
N LEU A 38 -3.74 -0.78 6.66
CA LEU A 38 -4.69 -0.94 7.77
C LEU A 38 -4.38 0.03 8.93
N ALA A 39 -3.12 0.12 9.35
CA ALA A 39 -2.69 1.01 10.43
C ALA A 39 -2.99 2.48 10.10
N GLY A 40 -2.73 2.90 8.86
CA GLY A 40 -3.04 4.24 8.35
C GLY A 40 -4.50 4.45 7.90
N ARG A 41 -5.38 3.45 8.06
CA ARG A 41 -6.78 3.47 7.60
C ARG A 41 -6.94 3.81 6.12
N ASN A 42 -5.94 3.46 5.32
CA ASN A 42 -5.91 3.68 3.88
C ASN A 42 -6.76 2.62 3.17
N LYS A 43 -7.43 3.03 2.10
CA LYS A 43 -8.26 2.14 1.27
C LYS A 43 -7.61 1.76 -0.04
N VAL A 44 -6.42 2.29 -0.33
CA VAL A 44 -5.74 2.12 -1.60
C VAL A 44 -4.26 1.88 -1.37
N ILE A 45 -3.71 0.87 -2.03
CA ILE A 45 -2.26 0.70 -2.23
C ILE A 45 -1.99 0.89 -3.72
N VAL A 46 -0.94 1.63 -4.05
CA VAL A 46 -0.50 1.79 -5.43
C VAL A 46 0.75 0.96 -5.66
N SER A 47 0.63 -0.12 -6.45
CA SER A 47 1.76 -1.00 -6.75
C SER A 47 1.62 -1.64 -8.14
N GLY A 48 2.77 -1.90 -8.77
CA GLY A 48 2.87 -2.74 -9.96
C GLY A 48 3.18 -4.21 -9.64
N ASP A 49 3.45 -4.51 -8.38
CA ASP A 49 3.79 -5.86 -7.91
C ASP A 49 2.62 -6.83 -8.06
N LYS A 50 2.91 -8.04 -8.53
CA LYS A 50 1.88 -9.05 -8.83
C LYS A 50 1.29 -9.68 -7.56
N HIS A 51 2.11 -10.00 -6.56
CA HIS A 51 1.62 -10.61 -5.32
C HIS A 51 0.69 -9.65 -4.57
N LEU A 52 1.02 -8.35 -4.56
CA LEU A 52 0.14 -7.33 -4.00
C LEU A 52 -1.15 -7.13 -4.81
N LEU A 53 -1.07 -7.16 -6.14
CA LEU A 53 -2.26 -7.01 -6.99
C LEU A 53 -3.24 -8.18 -6.83
N ASP A 54 -2.72 -9.40 -6.64
CA ASP A 54 -3.53 -10.62 -6.53
C ASP A 54 -4.35 -10.65 -5.20
N VAL A 55 -3.92 -9.92 -4.17
CA VAL A 55 -4.62 -9.78 -2.87
C VAL A 55 -5.51 -8.53 -2.77
N SER A 56 -5.73 -7.83 -3.89
CA SER A 56 -6.62 -6.67 -3.93
C SER A 56 -8.02 -7.00 -3.42
N GLY A 57 -8.54 -6.15 -2.53
CA GLY A 57 -9.81 -6.34 -1.84
C GLY A 57 -9.66 -6.83 -0.39
N TYR A 58 -8.47 -7.29 0.02
CA TYR A 58 -8.21 -7.67 1.42
C TYR A 58 -8.59 -6.53 2.37
N GLN A 59 -9.48 -6.81 3.33
CA GLN A 59 -9.97 -5.83 4.29
C GLN A 59 -10.44 -4.50 3.65
N LYS A 60 -11.01 -4.56 2.44
CA LYS A 60 -11.48 -3.42 1.62
C LYS A 60 -10.36 -2.49 1.11
N ILE A 61 -9.11 -2.93 1.14
CA ILE A 61 -7.98 -2.24 0.52
C ILE A 61 -7.92 -2.61 -0.96
N GLU A 62 -8.07 -1.63 -1.84
CA GLU A 62 -7.91 -1.80 -3.29
C GLU A 62 -6.42 -1.63 -3.65
N VAL A 63 -5.82 -2.65 -4.26
CA VAL A 63 -4.48 -2.51 -4.86
C VAL A 63 -4.63 -2.11 -6.33
N LEU A 64 -3.99 -1.00 -6.70
CA LEU A 64 -4.08 -0.38 -8.02
C LEU A 64 -2.71 -0.25 -8.68
N LYS A 65 -2.66 -0.52 -9.98
CA LYS A 65 -1.51 -0.10 -10.79
C LYS A 65 -1.43 1.43 -10.85
N PRO A 66 -0.22 2.03 -10.88
CA PRO A 66 -0.03 3.49 -10.90
C PRO A 66 -0.89 4.22 -11.93
N ARG A 67 -0.96 3.72 -13.16
CA ARG A 67 -1.78 4.33 -14.22
C ARG A 67 -3.27 4.36 -13.87
N LYS A 68 -3.80 3.31 -13.26
CA LYS A 68 -5.22 3.24 -12.85
C LYS A 68 -5.50 4.19 -11.68
N PHE A 69 -4.53 4.39 -10.78
CA PHE A 69 -4.65 5.38 -9.71
C PHE A 69 -4.76 6.80 -10.28
N VAL A 70 -3.88 7.17 -11.21
CA VAL A 70 -3.89 8.50 -11.86
C VAL A 70 -5.27 8.77 -12.48
N THR A 71 -5.75 7.86 -13.33
CA THR A 71 -7.05 8.03 -14.01
C THR A 71 -8.26 8.03 -13.07
N LYS A 72 -8.16 7.46 -11.86
CA LYS A 72 -9.28 7.39 -10.91
C LYS A 72 -9.32 8.56 -9.92
N TYR A 73 -8.16 9.14 -9.59
CA TYR A 73 -8.04 10.08 -8.47
C TYR A 73 -7.39 11.42 -8.81
N LEU A 74 -6.68 11.53 -9.94
CA LEU A 74 -5.90 12.72 -10.30
C LEU A 74 -6.33 13.34 -11.64
N GLU A 75 -7.16 12.64 -12.40
CA GLU A 75 -7.84 13.10 -13.62
C GLU A 75 -9.34 13.22 -13.33
#